data_AF-A0A1H9TFW0-F1
#
_entry.id   AF-A0A1H9TFW0-F1
#
_cell.length_a   1.000
_cell.length_b   1.000
_cell.length_c   1.000
_cell.angle_alpha   90.00
_cell.angle_beta   90.00
_cell.angle_gamma   90.00
#
_symmetry.space_group_name_H-M   'P 1'
#
loop_
_entity.id
_entity.type
_entity.pdbx_description
1 polymer ?
#
loop_
_entity_poly.entity_id
_entity_poly.type
_entity_poly.pdbx_seq_one_letter_code
_entity_poly.pdbx_strand_id
1 'polypeptide(L)' 'MHKVNPNLKSLMNLPEQTTEELKSRFKKLSKDLEFARSAFEFENTSDIKMQMVYIIEELKGRRDETED' A
#
# COMPACT_ATOMS: atom_id res chain seq x y z
N MET A 1 15.74 8.54 -5.06
CA MET A 1 15.02 7.25 -4.90
C MET A 1 14.88 6.99 -3.41
N HIS A 2 13.68 7.12 -2.84
CA HIS A 2 13.47 6.72 -1.45
C HIS A 2 13.71 5.21 -1.37
N LYS A 3 14.69 4.78 -0.57
CA LYS A 3 14.90 3.37 -0.26
C LYS A 3 13.74 2.93 0.61
N VAL A 4 12.71 2.41 -0.05
CA VAL A 4 11.53 1.85 0.58
C VAL A 4 12.01 0.65 1.41
N ASN A 5 11.87 0.76 2.74
CA ASN A 5 12.51 -0.16 3.67
C ASN A 5 11.80 -1.52 3.60
N PRO A 6 12.47 -2.62 3.19
CA PRO A 6 11.83 -3.94 3.03
C PRO A 6 11.18 -4.45 4.32
N ASN A 7 11.63 -3.98 5.49
CA ASN A 7 11.01 -4.29 6.78
C ASN A 7 9.56 -3.79 6.90
N LEU A 8 9.15 -2.73 6.19
CA LEU A 8 7.78 -2.22 6.32
C LEU A 8 6.74 -3.12 5.63
N LYS A 9 7.08 -3.73 4.48
CA LYS A 9 6.19 -4.69 3.82
C LYS A 9 5.93 -5.91 4.70
N SER A 10 6.98 -6.36 5.40
CA SER A 10 6.90 -7.47 6.36
C SER A 10 6.12 -7.09 7.61
N LEU A 11 6.27 -5.86 8.13
CA LEU A 11 5.45 -5.32 9.23
C LEU A 11 3.94 -5.22 8.88
N MET A 12 3.63 -5.08 7.59
CA MET A 12 2.26 -4.98 7.08
C MET A 12 1.67 -6.32 6.63
N ASN A 13 2.43 -7.42 6.76
CA ASN A 13 2.12 -8.77 6.30
C ASN A 13 1.65 -8.81 4.83
N LEU A 14 2.19 -7.94 3.96
CA LEU A 14 1.77 -7.85 2.57
C LEU A 14 2.06 -9.12 1.75
N PRO A 15 3.22 -9.79 1.91
CA PRO A 15 3.52 -11.02 1.17
C PRO A 15 2.55 -12.17 1.49
N GLU A 16 1.97 -12.19 2.69
CA GLU A 16 1.02 -13.22 3.14
C GLU A 16 -0.40 -13.00 2.62
N GLN A 17 -0.72 -11.78 2.16
CA GLN A 17 -2.03 -11.44 1.63
C GLN A 17 -2.16 -11.88 0.18
N THR A 18 -3.34 -12.35 -0.22
CA THR A 18 -3.67 -12.63 -1.62
C THR A 18 -3.76 -11.34 -2.44
N THR A 19 -3.64 -11.46 -3.76
CA THR A 19 -3.75 -10.34 -4.69
C THR A 19 -5.10 -9.60 -4.55
N GLU A 20 -6.18 -10.34 -4.31
CA GLU A 20 -7.52 -9.75 -4.13
C GLU A 20 -7.66 -9.02 -2.79
N GLU A 21 -7.05 -9.54 -1.71
CA GLU A 21 -6.99 -8.85 -0.42
C GLU A 21 -6.21 -7.54 -0.51
N LEU A 22 -5.07 -7.54 -1.21
CA LEU A 22 -4.27 -6.34 -1.45
C LEU A 22 -5.04 -5.28 -2.25
N LYS A 23 -5.76 -5.68 -3.31
CA LYS A 23 -6.64 -4.77 -4.08
C LYS A 23 -7.78 -4.21 -3.23
N SER A 24 -8.42 -5.06 -2.41
CA SER A 24 -9.49 -4.66 -1.51
C SER A 24 -9.00 -3.63 -0.48
N ARG A 25 -7.84 -3.91 0.14
CA ARG A 25 -7.18 -3.00 1.08
C ARG A 25 -6.81 -1.66 0.44
N PHE A 26 -6.28 -1.68 -0.78
CA PHE A 26 -5.99 -0.45 -1.54
C PHE A 26 -7.25 0.39 -1.78
N LYS A 27 -8.37 -0.25 -2.14
CA LYS A 27 -9.65 0.44 -2.35
C LYS A 27 -10.17 1.07 -1.06
N LYS A 28 -9.98 0.42 0.09
CA LYS A 28 -10.31 0.99 1.40
C LYS A 28 -9.42 2.20 1.71
N LEU A 29 -8.10 2.07 1.59
CA LEU A 29 -7.15 3.15 1.82
C LEU A 29 -7.40 4.37 0.92
N SER A 30 -7.86 4.14 -0.31
CA SER A 30 -8.22 5.23 -1.24
C SER A 30 -9.39 6.07 -0.71
N LYS A 31 -10.38 5.45 -0.06
CA LYS A 31 -11.50 6.14 0.59
C LYS A 31 -11.04 6.85 1.87
N ASP A 32 -10.22 6.18 2.67
CA ASP A 32 -9.68 6.75 3.89
C ASP A 32 -8.82 7.99 3.58
N LEU A 33 -8.07 7.97 2.48
CA LEU A 33 -7.28 9.10 1.99
C LEU A 33 -8.17 10.30 1.60
N GLU A 34 -9.28 10.05 0.92
CA GLU A 34 -10.23 11.10 0.53
C GLU A 34 -10.81 11.80 1.76
N PHE A 35 -11.16 11.02 2.79
CA PHE A 35 -11.63 11.53 4.06
C PHE A 35 -10.54 12.33 4.81
N ALA A 36 -9.34 11.75 4.99
CA ALA A 36 -8.23 12.39 5.71
C ALA A 36 -7.81 13.72 5.05
N ARG A 37 -7.81 13.78 3.71
CA ARG A 37 -7.56 15.02 2.97
C ARG A 37 -8.63 16.08 3.22
N SER A 38 -9.89 15.66 3.27
CA SER A 38 -11.02 16.56 3.53
C SER A 38 -11.03 17.09 4.97
N ALA A 39 -10.49 16.30 5.91
CA ALA A 39 -10.35 16.65 7.33
C ALA A 39 -9.03 17.39 7.65
N PHE A 40 -8.18 17.70 6.67
CA PHE A 40 -6.84 18.29 6.86
C PHE A 40 -5.91 17.49 7.80
N GLU A 41 -6.10 16.17 7.88
CA GLU A 41 -5.25 15.27 8.65
C GLU A 41 -3.98 14.91 7.86
N PHE A 42 -3.00 15.81 7.86
CA PHE A 42 -1.79 15.68 7.04
C PHE A 42 -0.91 14.47 7.39
N GLU A 43 -0.77 14.15 8.68
CA GLU A 43 -0.01 12.97 9.13
C GLU A 43 -0.70 11.67 8.67
N ASN A 44 -2.01 11.56 8.90
CA ASN A 44 -2.83 10.42 8.48
C ASN A 44 -2.82 10.25 6.95
N THR A 45 -2.86 11.37 6.21
CA THR A 45 -2.72 11.39 4.75
C THR A 45 -1.38 10.82 4.29
N SER A 46 -0.28 11.14 5.00
CA SER A 46 1.06 10.64 4.68
C SER A 46 1.16 9.14 4.91
N ASP A 47 0.66 8.65 6.05
CA ASP A 47 0.67 7.24 6.41
C ASP A 47 -0.16 6.39 5.45
N ILE A 48 -1.36 6.85 5.09
CA ILE A 48 -2.22 6.17 4.12
C ILE A 48 -1.54 6.07 2.76
N LYS A 49 -0.92 7.16 2.27
CA LYS A 49 -0.17 7.15 1.00
C LYS A 49 1.01 6.18 1.05
N MET A 50 1.74 6.17 2.15
CA MET A 50 2.86 5.25 2.33
C MET A 50 2.39 3.79 2.25
N GLN A 51 1.30 3.43 2.94
CA GLN A 51 0.70 2.09 2.84
C GLN A 51 0.27 1.74 1.42
N MET A 52 -0.34 2.69 0.70
CA MET A 52 -0.74 2.50 -0.70
C MET A 52 0.46 2.23 -1.62
N VAL A 53 1.59 2.92 -1.42
CA VAL A 53 2.83 2.68 -2.19
C VAL A 53 3.34 1.25 -1.99
N TYR A 54 3.40 0.79 -0.73
CA TYR A 54 3.86 -0.58 -0.45
C TYR A 54 2.98 -1.66 -1.10
N ILE A 55 1.66 -1.46 -1.09
CA ILE A 55 0.72 -2.38 -1.76
C ILE A 55 0.94 -2.37 -3.29
N ILE A 56 1.16 -1.19 -3.90
CA ILE A 56 1.45 -1.10 -5.34
C ILE A 56 2.74 -1.84 -5.68
N GLU A 57 3.80 -1.67 -4.89
CA GLU A 57 5.07 -2.35 -5.13
C GLU A 57 4.96 -3.86 -4.97
N GLU A 58 4.19 -4.34 -3.99
CA GLU A 58 3.90 -5.77 -3.81
C GLU A 58 3.15 -6.35 -5.02
N LEU A 59 2.09 -5.67 -5.47
CA LEU A 59 1.32 -6.09 -6.64
C LEU A 59 2.16 -6.10 -7.93
N LYS A 60 3.07 -5.13 -8.09
CA LYS A 60 4.01 -5.10 -9.21
C LYS A 60 4.99 -6.27 -9.16
N GLY A 61 5.60 -6.52 -8.00
CA GLY A 61 6.53 -7.64 -7.82
C GLY A 61 5.92 -8.98 -8.21
N ARG A 62 4.67 -9.23 -7.81
CA ARG A 62 3.94 -10.45 -8.18
C ARG A 62 3.71 -10.58 -9.68
N ARG A 63 3.34 -9.49 -10.34
CA ARG A 63 3.12 -9.50 -11.79
C ARG A 63 4.42 -9.82 -12.53
N ASP A 64 5.51 -9.20 -12.12
CA ASP A 64 6.81 -9.39 -12.75
C ASP A 64 7.33 -10.84 -12.51
N GLU A 65 6.99 -11.50 -11.39
CA GLU A 65 7.25 -12.93 -11.14
C GLU A 65 6.40 -13.90 -11.97
N THR A 66 5.26 -13.45 -12.53
CA THR A 66 4.36 -14.31 -13.33
C THR A 66 4.68 -14.25 -14.83
N GLU A 67 5.55 -13.33 -15.26
CA GLU A 67 5.92 -13.08 -16.66
C GLU A 67 7.29 -13.67 -17.04
N ASP A 68 8.00 -14.33 -16.11
CA ASP A 68 9.22 -15.14 -16.31
C ASP A 68 8.91 -16.65 -16.34
#